data_AF-A0A0F8JQ87-F1
#
_entry.id   AF-A0A0F8JQ87-F1
#
_cell.length_a   1.000
_cell.length_b   1.000
_cell.length_c   1.000
_cell.angle_alpha   90.00
_cell.angle_beta   90.00
_cell.angle_gamma   90.00
#
_symmetry.space_group_name_H-M   'P 1'
#
loop_
_entity.id
_entity.type
_entity.pdbx_description
1 polymer ?
#
loop_
_entity_poly.entity_id
_entity_poly.type
_entity_poly.pdbx_seq_one_letter_code
_entity_poly.pdbx_strand_id
1 'polypeptide(L)' 'MEHYHKRSNIESTNAAIKRKFGETLKSKNRIAQENELFAKIIAYNLIVVIHEICENGINPEFLQLNGLR' A
#
# COMPACT_ATOMS: atom_id res chain seq x y z
N MET A 1 -3.48 11.66 -24.47
CA MET A 1 -3.85 10.43 -23.73
C MET A 1 -2.98 10.16 -22.50
N GLU A 2 -1.70 10.57 -22.45
CA GLU A 2 -0.84 10.34 -21.27
C GLU A 2 -1.39 10.85 -19.92
N HIS A 3 -1.98 12.05 -19.89
CA HIS A 3 -2.56 12.61 -18.66
C HIS A 3 -3.72 11.75 -18.11
N TYR A 4 -4.44 11.04 -18.98
CA TYR A 4 -5.57 10.20 -18.57
C TYR A 4 -5.10 8.90 -17.88
N HIS A 5 -4.00 8.32 -18.32
CA HIS A 5 -3.44 7.10 -17.72
C HIS A 5 -2.96 7.33 -16.29
N LYS A 6 -2.24 8.42 -16.04
CA LYS A 6 -1.77 8.75 -14.68
C LYS A 6 -2.93 8.96 -13.70
N ARG A 7 -4.01 9.59 -14.17
CA ARG A 7 -5.23 9.77 -13.38
C ARG A 7 -5.94 8.45 -13.08
N SER A 8 -6.11 7.59 -14.08
CA SER A 8 -6.74 6.27 -13.89
C SER A 8 -5.95 5.39 -12.91
N ASN A 9 -4.61 5.45 -12.97
CA ASN A 9 -3.75 4.68 -12.06
C ASN A 9 -3.94 5.10 -10.59
N ILE A 10 -3.98 6.40 -10.30
CA ILE A 10 -4.18 6.88 -8.94
C ILE A 10 -5.61 6.60 -8.44
N GLU A 11 -6.63 6.75 -9.30
CA GLU A 11 -8.02 6.43 -8.95
C GLU A 11 -8.18 4.95 -8.61
N SER A 12 -7.58 4.06 -9.41
CA SER A 12 -7.58 2.61 -9.17
C SER A 12 -6.87 2.24 -7.88
N THR A 13 -5.72 2.87 -7.61
CA THR A 13 -4.95 2.67 -6.37
C THR A 13 -5.74 3.11 -5.15
N ASN A 14 -6.36 4.29 -5.21
CA ASN A 14 -7.22 4.80 -4.13
C ASN A 14 -8.40 3.85 -3.85
N ALA A 15 -9.04 3.33 -4.89
CA ALA A 15 -10.11 2.36 -4.75
C ALA A 15 -9.62 1.05 -4.09
N ALA A 16 -8.44 0.56 -4.46
CA ALA A 16 -7.87 -0.65 -3.87
C ALA A 16 -7.53 -0.46 -2.37
N ILE A 17 -6.94 0.67 -2.00
CA ILE A 17 -6.68 1.04 -0.59
C ILE A 17 -7.99 1.06 0.21
N LYS A 18 -9.03 1.72 -0.31
CA LYS A 18 -10.35 1.79 0.34
C LYS A 18 -11.00 0.42 0.48
N ARG A 19 -10.87 -0.48 -0.51
CA ARG A 19 -11.37 -1.86 -0.40
C ARG A 19 -10.61 -2.67 0.65
N LYS A 20 -9.30 -2.46 0.79
CA LYS A 20 -8.45 -3.21 1.73
C LYS A 20 -8.59 -2.75 3.18
N PHE A 21 -8.66 -1.43 3.42
CA PHE A 21 -8.61 -0.83 4.76
C PHE A 21 -9.87 -0.08 5.18
N GLY A 22 -10.89 -0.04 4.31
CA GLY A 22 -12.08 0.79 4.49
C GLY A 22 -11.85 2.25 4.10
N GLU A 23 -12.94 2.94 3.80
CA GLU A 23 -12.91 4.35 3.37
C GLU A 23 -12.79 5.34 4.55
N THR A 24 -13.34 4.99 5.71
CA THR A 24 -13.44 5.92 6.84
C THR A 24 -12.12 6.01 7.62
N LEU A 25 -11.76 7.23 8.02
CA LEU A 25 -10.72 7.48 9.02
C LEU A 25 -11.36 7.55 10.40
N LYS A 26 -10.79 6.83 11.37
CA LYS A 26 -11.36 6.73 12.73
C LYS A 26 -10.89 7.87 13.65
N SER A 27 -9.76 8.48 13.30
CA SER A 27 -9.15 9.55 14.09
C SER A 27 -10.03 10.81 14.12
N LYS A 28 -10.08 11.48 15.27
CA LYS A 28 -10.89 12.72 15.47
C LYS A 28 -10.11 14.01 15.18
N ASN A 29 -8.80 13.99 15.38
CA ASN A 29 -7.92 15.12 15.13
C ASN A 29 -7.39 15.08 13.69
N ARG A 30 -7.31 16.24 13.01
CA ARG A 30 -6.80 16.36 11.63
C ARG A 30 -5.42 15.71 11.43
N ILE A 31 -4.46 16.02 12.30
CA ILE A 31 -3.10 15.47 12.22
C ILE A 31 -3.12 13.95 12.37
N ALA A 32 -3.96 13.44 13.28
CA ALA A 32 -4.12 11.99 13.45
C ALA A 32 -4.79 11.34 12.23
N GLN A 33 -5.75 12.01 11.58
CA GLN A 33 -6.38 11.54 10.34
C GLN A 33 -5.37 11.47 9.19
N GLU A 34 -4.53 12.50 9.04
CA GLU A 34 -3.47 12.52 8.02
C GLU A 34 -2.45 11.40 8.25
N ASN A 35 -2.00 11.22 9.50
CA ASN A 35 -1.11 10.12 9.87
C ASN A 35 -1.75 8.75 9.65
N GLU A 36 -3.04 8.58 9.97
CA GLU A 36 -3.79 7.35 9.72
C GLU A 36 -3.84 7.05 8.21
N LEU A 37 -4.09 8.06 7.37
CA LEU A 37 -4.10 7.91 5.93
C LEU A 37 -2.72 7.52 5.39
N PHE A 38 -1.65 8.20 5.83
CA PHE A 38 -0.28 7.86 5.42
C PHE A 38 0.13 6.45 5.84
N ALA A 39 -0.24 6.03 7.06
CA ALA A 39 -0.01 4.68 7.53
C ALA A 39 -0.73 3.64 6.64
N LYS A 40 -1.99 3.88 6.25
CA LYS A 40 -2.73 3.00 5.32
C LYS A 40 -2.04 2.90 3.95
N ILE A 41 -1.51 4.01 3.43
CA ILE A 41 -0.78 4.03 2.15
C ILE A 41 0.51 3.20 2.24
N ILE A 42 1.30 3.40 3.30
CA ILE A 42 2.54 2.63 3.52
C ILE A 42 2.21 1.14 3.67
N ALA A 43 1.20 0.80 4.47
CA ALA A 43 0.77 -0.58 4.67
C ALA A 43 0.29 -1.22 3.36
N TYR A 44 -0.46 -0.49 2.53
CA TYR A 44 -0.88 -0.99 1.21
C TYR A 44 0.31 -1.33 0.33
N ASN A 45 1.29 -0.43 0.24
CA ASN A 45 2.49 -0.63 -0.57
C ASN A 45 3.29 -1.86 -0.12
N LEU A 46 3.43 -2.06 1.19
CA LEU A 46 4.08 -3.26 1.73
C LEU A 46 3.32 -4.54 1.35
N ILE A 47 1.99 -4.55 1.45
CA ILE A 47 1.16 -5.69 1.06
C ILE A 47 1.36 -6.02 -0.42
N VAL A 48 1.35 -5.01 -1.30
CA VAL A 48 1.58 -5.21 -2.73
C VAL A 48 2.97 -5.78 -2.99
N VAL A 49 4.01 -5.22 -2.38
CA VAL A 49 5.39 -5.73 -2.55
C VAL A 49 5.50 -7.18 -2.09
N ILE A 50 4.94 -7.52 -0.93
CA ILE A 50 4.95 -8.91 -0.41
C ILE A 50 4.16 -9.83 -1.35
N HIS A 51 3.00 -9.39 -1.83
CA HIS A 51 2.19 -10.18 -2.76
C HIS A 51 2.96 -10.46 -4.06
N GLU A 52 3.57 -9.45 -4.68
CA GLU A 52 4.38 -9.63 -5.88
C GLU A 52 5.59 -10.53 -5.65
N ILE A 53 6.21 -10.46 -4.47
CA ILE A 53 7.30 -11.36 -4.07
C ILE A 53 6.81 -12.81 -4.04
N CYS A 54 5.68 -13.06 -3.39
CA CYS A 54 5.12 -14.41 -3.22
C CYS A 54 4.59 -14.99 -4.54
N GLU A 55 3.80 -14.23 -5.30
CA GLU A 55 3.14 -14.71 -6.52
C GLU A 55 4.12 -14.95 -7.67
N ASN A 56 5.13 -14.08 -7.81
CA ASN A 56 6.11 -14.21 -8.90
C ASN A 56 7.36 -15.03 -8.49
N GLY A 57 7.41 -15.56 -7.27
CA GLY A 57 8.55 -16.32 -6.77
C GLY A 57 9.86 -15.53 -6.72
N ILE A 58 9.78 -14.21 -6.51
CA ILE A 58 10.96 -13.33 -6.44
C ILE A 58 11.67 -13.60 -5.12
N ASN A 59 12.99 -13.76 -5.15
CA ASN A 59 13.80 -13.82 -3.94
C ASN A 59 14.43 -12.44 -3.65
N PRO A 60 13.84 -11.64 -2.75
CA PRO A 60 14.39 -10.32 -2.41
C PRO A 60 15.71 -10.43 -1.64
N GLU A 61 16.82 -10.02 -2.27
CA GLU A 61 18.16 -10.04 -1.68
C GLU A 61 18.27 -9.27 -0.35
N PHE A 62 17.42 -8.25 -0.14
CA PHE A 62 17.42 -7.45 1.08
C PHE A 62 16.71 -8.15 2.26
N LEU A 63 15.91 -9.19 2.02
CA LEU A 63 15.23 -9.95 3.06
C LEU A 63 16.04 -11.20 3.46
N GLN A 64 17.37 -11.20 3.36
CA GLN A 64 18.20 -12.33 3.82
C GLN A 64 17.75 -12.82 5.21
N LEU A 65 16.92 -13.88 5.25
CA LEU A 65 16.35 -14.47 6.46
C LEU A 65 17.40 -15.35 7.17
N ASN A 66 18.67 -14.96 7.07
CA ASN A 66 19.82 -15.69 7.62
C ASN A 66 19.88 -15.64 9.16
N GLY A 67 18.98 -14.89 9.81
CA GLY A 67 18.92 -14.71 11.26
C GLY A 67 17.63 -15.21 11.94
N LEU A 68 16.71 -15.85 11.21
CA LEU A 68 15.52 -16.50 11.79
C LEU A 68 15.74 -18.02 11.78
N ARG A 69 16.59 -18.48 12.68
CA ARG A 69 16.65 -19.88 13.15
C ARG A 69 16.48 -19.90 14.65
#